data_AF-A0A7Y2B9C0-F1
#
_entry.id   AF-A0A7Y2B9C0-F1
#
_cell.length_a   1.000
_cell.length_b   1.000
_cell.length_c   1.000
_cell.angle_alpha   90.00
_cell.angle_beta   90.00
_cell.angle_gamma   90.00
#
_symmetry.space_group_name_H-M   'P 1'
#
loop_
_entity.id
_entity.type
_entity.pdbx_description
1 polymer ?
#
loop_
_entity_poly.entity_id
_entity_poly.type
_entity_poly.pdbx_seq_one_letter_code
_entity_poly.pdbx_strand_id
1 'polypeptide(L)'
;MSSFVRGQLSIEIDVSTEDAISSLLPDGIRTFDFQPIPTSKLRNYRSSLSLELKLSERTFQFELEEKAVLAPAFELREKSNQSEVVVNYQIPIFYGIEDKEQNISISISLKEERISGIIQIADQIYNLGYENKIKKHVFVDHSLVCDIDYFQCEQIGTTDPLELVETKYQKSSSTCNNDIEIYLEADYDMFVSFNNNSTLVSDYITSVFNEVNQIYSAENIPILISQIVVWVSDDPYQDNSSGIYDFATEKIATGFVGDVAQLITNDSGQNGGIAYVDQLCNALPFSYCDIVNSYEIYPTYSWDVQVIAHELGHTFGSQHTHDCVWGPNGDEQIDDCGNVSNGGGDACYDPSNPIIPPNGGTIMSYCHTDPVGIDFLNGFGMEPGDLIRQKHLDCFCDNATCNSAIELIVSGTYYAEPEDGNGASTSNATHADWFIFTPQSDATMTIASCDEGVDTRVWVWEGQCGNLIYYSLSDDDCHSSGGANYASEIIDLPLIANVTYYIEWDNRWSINSFDWTLDISYIDPTCDGEYLMASNIVSDTTLHAKINLSSDAQIGNNHNITFKTESTLDLLPGFELGLGSKLEITVQDCENP
;
A
#
# COMPACT_ATOMS: atom_id res chain seq x y z
N MET A 1 -40.12 -8.11 3.66
CA MET A 1 -39.63 -9.19 4.54
C MET A 1 -38.13 -9.26 4.31
N SER A 2 -37.34 -8.69 5.21
CA SER A 2 -35.89 -8.65 5.12
C SER A 2 -35.31 -9.93 5.72
N SER A 3 -34.65 -10.75 4.89
CA SER A 3 -33.85 -11.88 5.37
C SER A 3 -32.44 -11.40 5.67
N PHE A 4 -32.03 -11.57 6.92
CA PHE A 4 -30.67 -11.33 7.37
C PHE A 4 -29.79 -12.52 6.97
N VAL A 5 -28.93 -12.32 5.98
CA VAL A 5 -27.69 -13.07 5.79
C VAL A 5 -26.61 -12.32 6.60
N ARG A 6 -25.72 -13.01 7.33
CA ARG A 6 -24.52 -12.40 7.93
C ARG A 6 -23.78 -11.71 6.78
N GLY A 7 -23.77 -10.40 6.67
CA GLY A 7 -23.03 -9.46 7.50
C GLY A 7 -22.06 -8.69 6.62
N GLN A 8 -22.46 -8.36 5.38
CA GLN A 8 -21.70 -7.57 4.40
C GLN A 8 -22.36 -6.20 4.32
N LEU A 9 -21.58 -5.12 4.41
CA LEU A 9 -22.07 -3.76 4.20
C LEU A 9 -22.17 -3.53 2.70
N SER A 10 -23.26 -2.94 2.21
CA SER A 10 -23.40 -2.59 0.80
C SER A 10 -23.70 -1.11 0.65
N ILE A 11 -22.95 -0.43 -0.22
CA ILE A 11 -23.14 0.98 -0.58
C ILE A 11 -23.38 1.07 -2.07
N GLU A 12 -24.34 1.91 -2.44
CA GLU A 12 -24.64 2.24 -3.83
C GLU A 12 -24.34 3.72 -4.05
N ILE A 13 -23.48 4.02 -5.04
CA ILE A 13 -23.24 5.38 -5.54
C ILE A 13 -23.86 5.44 -6.93
N ASP A 14 -25.02 6.11 -7.02
CA ASP A 14 -25.71 6.33 -8.28
C ASP A 14 -25.52 7.77 -8.76
N VAL A 15 -24.67 7.93 -9.79
CA VAL A 15 -24.42 9.19 -10.50
C VAL A 15 -24.78 9.06 -11.98
N SER A 16 -25.59 8.06 -12.34
CA SER A 16 -26.03 7.79 -13.72
C SER A 16 -26.95 8.87 -14.28
N THR A 17 -27.68 9.56 -13.41
CA THR A 17 -28.57 10.66 -13.78
C THR A 17 -28.10 11.98 -13.18
N GLU A 18 -28.05 13.02 -14.00
CA GLU A 18 -27.77 14.38 -13.54
C GLU A 18 -28.96 14.91 -12.74
N ASP A 19 -28.75 15.18 -11.45
CA ASP A 19 -29.77 15.82 -10.62
C ASP A 19 -29.82 17.35 -10.88
N ALA A 20 -30.85 18.02 -10.33
CA ALA A 20 -31.04 19.45 -10.54
C ALA A 20 -29.88 20.31 -10.01
N ILE A 21 -29.09 19.81 -9.05
CA ILE A 21 -27.94 20.53 -8.48
C ILE A 21 -26.72 20.31 -9.39
N SER A 22 -26.50 19.07 -9.85
CA SER A 22 -25.45 18.69 -10.79
C SER A 22 -25.49 19.54 -12.06
N SER A 23 -26.68 19.82 -12.59
CA SER A 23 -26.87 20.69 -13.77
C SER A 23 -26.46 22.16 -13.60
N LEU A 24 -26.15 22.56 -12.37
CA LEU A 24 -25.68 23.90 -12.02
C LEU A 24 -24.18 23.92 -11.68
N LEU A 25 -23.53 22.77 -11.65
CA LEU A 25 -22.10 22.61 -11.38
C LEU A 25 -21.32 22.52 -12.72
N PRO A 26 -20.01 22.76 -12.70
CA PRO A 26 -19.14 22.49 -13.85
C PRO A 26 -19.27 21.06 -14.39
N ASP A 27 -19.01 20.91 -15.70
CA ASP A 27 -18.97 19.60 -16.36
C ASP A 27 -17.98 18.67 -15.63
N GLY A 28 -18.36 17.40 -15.43
CA GLY A 28 -17.55 16.42 -14.71
C GLY A 28 -17.94 16.21 -13.25
N ILE A 29 -18.80 17.06 -12.70
CA ILE A 29 -19.23 16.98 -11.31
C ILE A 29 -20.65 16.43 -11.24
N ARG A 30 -20.85 15.46 -10.36
CA ARG A 30 -22.14 14.87 -10.06
C ARG A 30 -22.39 14.94 -8.57
N THR A 31 -23.65 15.05 -8.18
CA THR A 31 -24.07 14.91 -6.78
C THR A 31 -24.89 13.66 -6.60
N PHE A 32 -24.79 13.07 -5.41
CA PHE A 32 -25.60 11.92 -5.01
C PHE A 32 -26.01 12.02 -3.55
N ASP A 33 -27.05 11.27 -3.18
CA ASP A 33 -27.53 11.17 -1.81
C ASP A 33 -26.94 9.94 -1.13
N PHE A 34 -26.13 10.18 -0.10
CA PHE A 34 -25.60 9.11 0.73
C PHE A 34 -26.56 8.84 1.90
N GLN A 35 -26.91 7.57 2.12
CA GLN A 35 -27.76 7.18 3.24
C GLN A 35 -26.92 6.99 4.50
N PRO A 36 -27.22 7.69 5.61
CA PRO A 36 -26.50 7.53 6.87
C PRO A 36 -26.39 6.08 7.34
N ILE A 37 -25.17 5.67 7.68
CA ILE A 37 -24.89 4.35 8.25
C ILE A 37 -24.43 4.57 9.70
N PRO A 38 -25.25 4.22 10.72
CA PRO A 38 -24.85 4.39 12.11
C PRO A 38 -23.53 3.69 12.41
N THR A 39 -22.62 4.35 13.12
CA THR A 39 -21.29 3.84 13.50
C THR A 39 -21.36 2.51 14.26
N SER A 40 -22.42 2.32 15.04
CA SER A 40 -22.72 1.06 15.74
C SER A 40 -23.05 -0.10 14.79
N LYS A 41 -23.61 0.18 13.61
CA LYS A 41 -23.78 -0.81 12.55
C LYS A 41 -22.46 -1.05 11.86
N LEU A 42 -21.74 0.00 11.44
CA LEU A 42 -20.44 -0.10 10.77
C LEU A 42 -19.47 -1.05 11.51
N ARG A 43 -19.38 -0.94 12.84
CA ARG A 43 -18.52 -1.81 13.69
C ARG A 43 -18.90 -3.29 13.72
N ASN A 44 -20.05 -3.70 13.20
CA ASN A 44 -20.49 -5.11 13.11
C ASN A 44 -20.22 -5.74 11.72
N TYR A 45 -19.73 -4.97 10.73
CA TYR A 45 -19.51 -5.40 9.33
C TYR A 45 -18.00 -5.38 8.96
N ARG A 46 -17.15 -5.86 9.87
CA ARG A 46 -15.69 -5.68 9.86
C ARG A 46 -14.87 -6.58 8.93
N SER A 47 -15.36 -6.88 7.73
CA SER A 47 -14.57 -7.75 6.84
C SER A 47 -14.59 -7.31 5.41
N SER A 48 -15.74 -6.82 4.92
CA SER A 48 -15.82 -6.32 3.56
C SER A 48 -16.97 -5.35 3.35
N LEU A 49 -16.78 -4.47 2.38
CA LEU A 49 -17.76 -3.51 1.87
C LEU A 49 -18.01 -3.78 0.39
N SER A 50 -19.24 -4.14 0.05
CA SER A 50 -19.70 -4.22 -1.34
C SER A 50 -20.05 -2.82 -1.83
N LEU A 51 -19.35 -2.34 -2.87
CA LEU A 51 -19.58 -1.04 -3.49
C LEU A 51 -20.18 -1.25 -4.89
N GLU A 52 -21.39 -0.76 -5.09
CA GLU A 52 -22.03 -0.66 -6.40
C GLU A 52 -21.92 0.78 -6.92
N LEU A 53 -21.21 0.96 -8.04
CA LEU A 53 -21.01 2.26 -8.68
C LEU A 53 -21.74 2.31 -10.02
N LYS A 54 -22.70 3.22 -10.16
CA LYS A 54 -23.44 3.44 -11.42
C LYS A 54 -22.96 4.69 -12.12
N LEU A 55 -22.23 4.49 -13.22
CA LEU A 55 -21.70 5.55 -14.08
C LEU A 55 -22.38 5.48 -15.44
N SER A 56 -23.21 6.47 -15.74
CA SER A 56 -24.01 6.49 -16.98
C SER A 56 -24.81 5.18 -17.16
N GLU A 57 -24.58 4.43 -18.25
CA GLU A 57 -25.24 3.15 -18.55
C GLU A 57 -24.45 1.92 -18.02
N ARG A 58 -23.38 2.13 -17.26
CA ARG A 58 -22.52 1.07 -16.72
C ARG A 58 -22.71 0.94 -15.21
N THR A 59 -22.66 -0.28 -14.72
CA THR A 59 -22.66 -0.61 -13.30
C THR A 59 -21.41 -1.43 -13.01
N PHE A 60 -20.64 -0.96 -12.04
CA PHE A 60 -19.47 -1.63 -11.51
C PHE A 60 -19.80 -2.14 -10.11
N GLN A 61 -19.24 -3.29 -9.75
CA GLN A 61 -19.37 -3.89 -8.44
C GLN A 61 -17.99 -4.25 -7.93
N PHE A 62 -17.67 -3.80 -6.73
CA PHE A 62 -16.39 -4.01 -6.07
C PHE A 62 -16.62 -4.58 -4.68
N GLU A 63 -15.70 -5.41 -4.21
CA GLU A 63 -15.65 -5.88 -2.84
C GLU A 63 -14.41 -5.31 -2.19
N LEU A 64 -14.60 -4.39 -1.25
CA LEU A 64 -13.53 -3.66 -0.57
C LEU A 64 -13.18 -4.29 0.76
N GLU A 65 -11.89 -4.30 1.10
CA GLU A 65 -11.39 -4.83 2.36
C GLU A 65 -11.21 -3.71 3.39
N GLU A 66 -11.45 -4.00 4.67
CA GLU A 66 -11.19 -3.02 5.74
C GLU A 66 -9.68 -2.78 5.89
N LYS A 67 -9.28 -1.52 5.99
CA LYS A 67 -7.87 -1.11 6.14
C LYS A 67 -7.59 -0.53 7.53
N ALA A 68 -6.39 -0.80 8.04
CA ALA A 68 -5.87 -0.13 9.21
C ALA A 68 -5.14 1.13 8.77
N VAL A 69 -5.62 2.30 9.21
CA VAL A 69 -5.04 3.62 8.90
C VAL A 69 -4.45 4.29 10.14
N LEU A 70 -4.88 3.87 11.33
CA LEU A 70 -4.50 4.46 12.61
C LEU A 70 -3.80 3.42 13.48
N ALA A 71 -2.74 3.84 14.17
CA ALA A 71 -2.04 3.01 15.15
C ALA A 71 -2.97 2.60 16.31
N PRO A 72 -2.74 1.46 16.98
CA PRO A 72 -3.58 1.01 18.11
C PRO A 72 -3.66 2.03 19.26
N ALA A 73 -2.62 2.85 19.44
CA ALA A 73 -2.53 3.89 20.46
C ALA A 73 -2.88 5.30 19.93
N PHE A 74 -3.52 5.39 18.76
CA PHE A 74 -3.86 6.66 18.14
C PHE A 74 -4.63 7.62 19.05
N GLU A 75 -4.22 8.89 19.03
CA GLU A 75 -4.91 9.98 19.72
C GLU A 75 -5.12 11.19 18.81
N LEU A 76 -6.30 11.82 18.90
CA LEU A 76 -6.55 13.17 18.40
C LEU A 76 -6.37 14.17 19.54
N ARG A 77 -5.63 15.25 19.31
CA ARG A 77 -5.39 16.29 20.30
C ARG A 77 -5.64 17.69 19.76
N GLU A 78 -6.13 18.56 20.62
CA GLU A 78 -6.20 20.00 20.38
C GLU A 78 -5.05 20.68 21.10
N LYS A 79 -4.30 21.51 20.36
CA LYS A 79 -3.14 22.24 20.87
C LYS A 79 -3.38 23.73 20.80
N SER A 80 -2.88 24.42 21.81
CA SER A 80 -2.85 25.87 21.90
C SER A 80 -1.57 26.29 22.60
N ASN A 81 -1.27 27.58 22.58
CA ASN A 81 -0.11 28.15 23.28
C ASN A 81 -0.09 27.92 24.80
N GLN A 82 -1.18 27.40 25.40
CA GLN A 82 -1.32 27.23 26.85
C GLN A 82 -1.53 25.79 27.28
N SER A 83 -2.09 24.95 26.41
CA SER A 83 -2.47 23.58 26.75
C SER A 83 -2.62 22.72 25.51
N GLU A 84 -2.43 21.43 25.71
CA GLU A 84 -2.74 20.38 24.77
C GLU A 84 -3.69 19.38 25.45
N VAL A 85 -4.79 19.02 24.78
CA VAL A 85 -5.85 18.19 25.36
C VAL A 85 -6.27 17.09 24.38
N VAL A 86 -6.50 15.89 24.91
CA VAL A 86 -7.02 14.76 24.12
C VAL A 86 -8.50 14.99 23.82
N VAL A 87 -8.87 14.81 22.55
CA VAL A 87 -10.24 14.91 22.06
C VAL A 87 -10.85 13.51 21.95
N ASN A 88 -12.10 13.36 22.39
CA ASN A 88 -12.85 12.14 22.16
C ASN A 88 -13.28 12.07 20.68
N TYR A 89 -12.48 11.39 19.87
CA TYR A 89 -12.68 11.27 18.43
C TYR A 89 -13.42 9.97 18.07
N GLN A 90 -14.42 10.08 17.20
CA GLN A 90 -15.06 8.92 16.58
C GLN A 90 -14.36 8.62 15.26
N ILE A 91 -13.57 7.55 15.27
CA ILE A 91 -12.77 7.09 14.14
C ILE A 91 -13.68 6.63 12.97
N PRO A 92 -13.43 7.12 11.72
CA PRO A 92 -14.03 6.57 10.50
C PRO A 92 -13.68 5.09 10.30
N ILE A 93 -14.39 4.39 9.42
CA ILE A 93 -13.96 3.07 8.94
C ILE A 93 -13.41 3.23 7.53
N PHE A 94 -12.26 2.62 7.29
CA PHE A 94 -11.50 2.73 6.06
C PHE A 94 -11.58 1.42 5.30
N TYR A 95 -11.79 1.52 3.99
CA TYR A 95 -11.82 0.40 3.07
C TYR A 95 -10.95 0.72 1.87
N GLY A 96 -10.40 -0.32 1.23
CA GLY A 96 -9.80 -0.16 -0.08
C GLY A 96 -9.44 -1.47 -0.77
N ILE A 97 -9.16 -1.36 -2.07
CA ILE A 97 -8.61 -2.42 -2.92
C ILE A 97 -7.65 -1.83 -3.94
N GLU A 98 -6.68 -2.62 -4.34
CA GLU A 98 -5.81 -2.34 -5.48
C GLU A 98 -5.72 -3.60 -6.35
N ASP A 99 -5.86 -3.42 -7.66
CA ASP A 99 -5.68 -4.45 -8.67
C ASP A 99 -4.98 -3.80 -9.87
N LYS A 100 -3.64 -3.90 -9.90
CA LYS A 100 -2.81 -3.33 -10.97
C LYS A 100 -3.09 -3.98 -12.33
N GLU A 101 -3.47 -5.26 -12.37
CA GLU A 101 -3.76 -5.95 -13.64
C GLU A 101 -5.05 -5.43 -14.28
N GLN A 102 -6.05 -5.11 -13.45
CA GLN A 102 -7.32 -4.53 -13.89
C GLN A 102 -7.29 -2.99 -13.95
N ASN A 103 -6.19 -2.37 -13.55
CA ASN A 103 -6.01 -0.92 -13.45
C ASN A 103 -7.08 -0.29 -12.52
N ILE A 104 -7.22 -0.83 -11.32
CA ILE A 104 -8.21 -0.42 -10.32
C ILE A 104 -7.51 -0.06 -9.01
N SER A 105 -7.77 1.13 -8.48
CA SER A 105 -7.47 1.50 -7.09
C SER A 105 -8.70 2.16 -6.50
N ILE A 106 -9.15 1.72 -5.33
CA ILE A 106 -10.29 2.31 -4.64
C ILE A 106 -9.96 2.45 -3.17
N SER A 107 -10.07 3.66 -2.63
CA SER A 107 -10.03 3.93 -1.20
C SER A 107 -11.31 4.65 -0.78
N ILE A 108 -11.95 4.19 0.30
CA ILE A 108 -13.22 4.74 0.81
C ILE A 108 -13.16 4.87 2.32
N SER A 109 -13.45 6.07 2.80
CA SER A 109 -13.62 6.40 4.21
C SER A 109 -15.09 6.63 4.53
N LEU A 110 -15.58 5.98 5.61
CA LEU A 110 -16.97 6.04 6.04
C LEU A 110 -17.10 6.57 7.46
N LYS A 111 -17.92 7.61 7.63
CA LYS A 111 -18.27 8.11 8.96
C LYS A 111 -19.70 8.63 9.01
N GLU A 112 -20.57 7.87 9.68
CA GLU A 112 -22.00 8.18 9.89
C GLU A 112 -22.73 8.59 8.59
N GLU A 113 -22.79 9.90 8.32
CA GLU A 113 -23.48 10.51 7.17
C GLU A 113 -22.52 10.90 6.04
N ARG A 114 -21.25 10.50 6.12
CA ARG A 114 -20.20 10.90 5.17
C ARG A 114 -19.49 9.73 4.54
N ILE A 115 -19.22 9.90 3.26
CA ILE A 115 -18.36 9.06 2.46
C ILE A 115 -17.37 9.96 1.69
N SER A 116 -16.10 9.58 1.72
CA SER A 116 -15.00 10.28 1.03
C SER A 116 -14.01 9.24 0.51
N GLY A 117 -13.20 9.61 -0.49
CA GLY A 117 -12.19 8.72 -1.05
C GLY A 117 -11.89 8.96 -2.52
N ILE A 118 -11.09 8.05 -3.09
CA ILE A 118 -10.71 8.04 -4.51
C ILE A 118 -11.15 6.72 -5.14
N ILE A 119 -11.63 6.80 -6.38
CA ILE A 119 -11.96 5.65 -7.20
C ILE A 119 -11.23 5.81 -8.54
N GLN A 120 -10.24 4.98 -8.79
CA GLN A 120 -9.57 4.82 -10.07
C GLN A 120 -10.08 3.55 -10.76
N ILE A 121 -10.57 3.71 -12.00
CA ILE A 121 -11.01 2.61 -12.86
C ILE A 121 -10.44 2.86 -14.25
N ALA A 122 -9.53 1.99 -14.68
CA ALA A 122 -8.67 2.25 -15.82
C ALA A 122 -7.99 3.63 -15.67
N ASP A 123 -8.05 4.45 -16.72
CA ASP A 123 -7.37 5.76 -16.74
C ASP A 123 -8.23 6.89 -16.15
N GLN A 124 -9.37 6.57 -15.51
CA GLN A 124 -10.28 7.56 -14.93
C GLN A 124 -10.22 7.54 -13.41
N ILE A 125 -9.90 8.70 -12.83
CA ILE A 125 -9.84 8.93 -11.39
C ILE A 125 -11.05 9.77 -10.98
N TYR A 126 -11.75 9.35 -9.94
CA TYR A 126 -12.89 10.04 -9.38
C TYR A 126 -12.68 10.35 -7.91
N ASN A 127 -12.87 11.61 -7.53
CA ASN A 127 -12.84 12.04 -6.13
C ASN A 127 -14.25 12.05 -5.55
N LEU A 128 -14.35 11.56 -4.31
CA LEU A 128 -15.57 11.48 -3.55
C LEU A 128 -15.44 12.32 -2.29
N GLY A 129 -16.45 13.15 -2.00
CA GLY A 129 -16.42 13.97 -0.79
C GLY A 129 -17.75 14.64 -0.49
N TYR A 130 -17.78 15.40 0.61
CA TYR A 130 -18.94 16.17 1.02
C TYR A 130 -18.70 17.67 0.87
N GLU A 131 -19.51 18.33 0.05
CA GLU A 131 -19.43 19.78 -0.17
C GLU A 131 -20.35 20.52 0.81
N ASN A 132 -19.74 21.28 1.73
CA ASN A 132 -20.45 21.99 2.78
C ASN A 132 -21.33 23.14 2.25
N LYS A 133 -20.96 23.80 1.14
CA LYS A 133 -21.71 24.92 0.56
C LYS A 133 -23.05 24.48 -0.02
N ILE A 134 -23.07 23.36 -0.74
CA ILE A 134 -24.29 22.81 -1.36
C ILE A 134 -24.95 21.70 -0.52
N LYS A 135 -24.27 21.22 0.53
CA LYS A 135 -24.73 20.19 1.47
C LYS A 135 -25.09 18.87 0.79
N LYS A 136 -24.23 18.43 -0.12
CA LYS A 136 -24.37 17.19 -0.89
C LYS A 136 -23.04 16.48 -0.97
N HIS A 137 -23.09 15.18 -1.20
CA HIS A 137 -21.91 14.47 -1.64
C HIS A 137 -21.67 14.74 -3.12
N VAL A 138 -20.41 14.90 -3.46
CA VAL A 138 -19.93 15.15 -4.82
C VAL A 138 -19.12 13.96 -5.29
N PHE A 139 -19.21 13.71 -6.59
CA PHE A 139 -18.43 12.74 -7.34
C PHE A 139 -17.83 13.50 -8.52
N VAL A 140 -16.51 13.63 -8.53
CA VAL A 140 -15.78 14.55 -9.40
C VAL A 140 -14.80 13.76 -10.25
N ASP A 141 -14.94 13.84 -11.57
CA ASP A 141 -13.97 13.29 -12.53
C ASP A 141 -12.71 14.18 -12.58
N HIS A 142 -11.56 13.59 -12.21
CA HIS A 142 -10.27 14.25 -12.14
C HIS A 142 -9.77 14.72 -13.52
N SER A 143 -10.06 13.96 -14.58
CA SER A 143 -9.55 14.21 -15.95
C SER A 143 -10.08 15.51 -16.58
N LEU A 144 -11.09 16.12 -15.97
CA LEU A 144 -11.73 17.33 -16.46
C LEU A 144 -11.15 18.62 -15.84
N VAL A 145 -10.13 18.51 -14.98
CA VAL A 145 -9.55 19.66 -14.29
C VAL A 145 -8.03 19.57 -14.29
N CYS A 146 -7.41 20.31 -15.19
CA CYS A 146 -5.96 20.37 -15.38
C CYS A 146 -5.34 21.70 -14.89
N ASP A 147 -6.05 22.49 -14.08
CA ASP A 147 -5.65 23.86 -13.70
C ASP A 147 -5.23 23.95 -12.21
N ILE A 148 -4.33 23.07 -11.74
CA ILE A 148 -3.53 23.37 -10.55
C ILE A 148 -2.19 23.93 -11.04
N ASP A 149 -2.19 25.24 -11.34
CA ASP A 149 -1.07 26.02 -11.89
C ASP A 149 0.11 26.20 -10.90
N TYR A 150 0.08 25.54 -9.74
CA TYR A 150 0.90 25.92 -8.59
C TYR A 150 1.49 24.71 -7.86
N PHE A 151 2.72 24.35 -8.22
CA PHE A 151 3.59 23.53 -7.39
C PHE A 151 5.05 23.98 -7.49
N GLN A 152 5.65 24.23 -6.33
CA GLN A 152 7.09 24.25 -6.13
C GLN A 152 7.34 23.44 -4.86
N CYS A 153 7.81 22.20 -5.00
CA CYS A 153 8.37 21.45 -3.88
C CYS A 153 9.89 21.65 -3.84
N GLU A 154 10.42 21.73 -2.62
CA GLU A 154 11.85 21.82 -2.33
C GLU A 154 12.26 20.63 -1.47
N GLN A 155 13.42 20.05 -1.75
CA GLN A 155 14.01 19.01 -0.92
C GLN A 155 15.21 19.55 -0.13
N ILE A 156 15.27 19.26 1.17
CA ILE A 156 16.40 19.65 2.02
C ILE A 156 17.38 18.48 2.11
N GLY A 157 18.50 18.61 1.41
CA GLY A 157 19.58 17.61 1.40
C GLY A 157 20.54 17.72 2.60
N THR A 158 21.56 16.84 2.61
CA THR A 158 22.37 16.54 3.81
C THR A 158 23.41 17.59 4.25
N THR A 159 23.14 18.88 4.00
CA THR A 159 24.07 19.98 4.32
C THR A 159 23.46 21.03 5.24
N ASP A 160 22.27 20.76 5.80
CA ASP A 160 21.63 21.63 6.78
C ASP A 160 22.45 21.68 8.10
N PRO A 161 22.73 22.88 8.67
CA PRO A 161 23.33 23.00 9.99
C PRO A 161 22.65 22.21 11.12
N LEU A 162 21.35 21.91 11.00
CA LEU A 162 20.57 21.11 11.95
C LEU A 162 20.94 19.61 11.90
N GLU A 163 21.39 19.08 10.76
CA GLU A 163 21.83 17.68 10.64
C GLU A 163 23.14 17.38 11.39
N LEU A 164 23.95 18.41 11.69
CA LEU A 164 25.21 18.25 12.43
C LEU A 164 24.99 17.86 13.91
N VAL A 165 23.74 17.77 14.36
CA VAL A 165 23.36 17.19 15.64
C VAL A 165 23.08 15.70 15.41
N GLU A 166 24.13 14.87 15.40
CA GLU A 166 24.00 13.41 15.32
C GLU A 166 23.22 12.86 16.54
N THR A 167 21.91 12.74 16.42
CA THR A 167 21.12 11.80 17.23
C THR A 167 20.84 10.59 16.36
N LYS A 168 21.73 9.59 16.43
CA LYS A 168 21.43 8.27 15.87
C LYS A 168 20.22 7.71 16.60
N TYR A 169 19.13 7.50 15.89
CA TYR A 169 18.00 6.71 16.38
C TYR A 169 18.53 5.33 16.77
N GLN A 170 18.24 4.87 17.99
CA GLN A 170 18.61 3.52 18.39
C GLN A 170 17.48 2.57 17.94
N LYS A 171 17.76 1.79 16.88
CA LYS A 171 16.92 0.68 16.39
C LYS A 171 16.45 -0.13 17.59
N SER A 172 15.17 0.01 17.96
CA SER A 172 14.58 -0.64 19.13
C SER A 172 13.88 -1.96 18.79
N SER A 173 13.73 -2.24 17.49
CA SER A 173 13.02 -3.37 16.91
C SER A 173 13.94 -4.23 16.04
N SER A 174 13.76 -5.55 16.11
CA SER A 174 14.45 -6.55 15.29
C SER A 174 13.50 -7.26 14.31
N THR A 175 12.36 -6.66 14.00
CA THR A 175 11.32 -7.28 13.15
C THR A 175 10.83 -6.29 12.09
N CYS A 176 10.82 -6.76 10.84
CA CYS A 176 10.43 -6.05 9.62
C CYS A 176 8.91 -5.79 9.50
N ASN A 177 8.19 -5.90 10.61
CA ASN A 177 6.73 -6.01 10.64
C ASN A 177 6.11 -4.92 11.52
N ASN A 178 6.84 -3.81 11.69
CA ASN A 178 6.34 -2.65 12.41
C ASN A 178 5.87 -1.65 11.36
N ASP A 179 4.61 -1.24 11.47
CA ASP A 179 4.11 -0.11 10.72
C ASP A 179 4.94 1.14 11.06
N ILE A 180 5.31 1.95 10.06
CA ILE A 180 5.91 3.26 10.31
C ILE A 180 4.82 4.17 10.87
N GLU A 181 5.04 4.68 12.07
CA GLU A 181 4.09 5.54 12.77
C GLU A 181 4.28 7.01 12.38
N ILE A 182 3.29 7.59 11.68
CA ILE A 182 3.33 8.98 11.20
C ILE A 182 2.56 9.90 12.15
N TYR A 183 3.27 10.85 12.74
CA TYR A 183 2.71 11.96 13.49
C TYR A 183 2.29 13.09 12.55
N LEU A 184 1.04 13.55 12.65
CA LEU A 184 0.50 14.62 11.82
C LEU A 184 0.09 15.80 12.70
N GLU A 185 0.56 17.00 12.37
CA GLU A 185 0.16 18.24 13.04
C GLU A 185 -0.47 19.19 12.05
N ALA A 186 -1.73 19.56 12.27
CA ALA A 186 -2.48 20.53 11.48
C ALA A 186 -2.36 21.91 12.11
N ASP A 187 -2.04 22.89 11.28
CA ASP A 187 -1.93 24.30 11.63
C ASP A 187 -3.29 24.93 12.01
N TYR A 188 -3.25 26.20 12.44
CA TYR A 188 -4.45 26.91 12.84
C TYR A 188 -5.35 27.29 11.66
N ASP A 189 -4.80 27.58 10.48
CA ASP A 189 -5.62 27.95 9.32
C ASP A 189 -6.44 26.77 8.81
N MET A 190 -5.92 25.53 8.88
CA MET A 190 -6.72 24.33 8.64
C MET A 190 -7.88 24.19 9.64
N PHE A 191 -7.65 24.46 10.92
CA PHE A 191 -8.75 24.46 11.90
C PHE A 191 -9.85 25.48 11.54
N VAL A 192 -9.46 26.67 11.09
CA VAL A 192 -10.40 27.72 10.67
C VAL A 192 -11.14 27.33 9.38
N SER A 193 -10.46 26.76 8.39
CA SER A 193 -11.05 26.33 7.10
C SER A 193 -12.11 25.24 7.30
N PHE A 194 -11.91 24.36 8.28
CA PHE A 194 -12.88 23.35 8.70
C PHE A 194 -13.89 23.84 9.76
N ASN A 195 -14.22 25.13 9.75
CA ASN A 195 -15.23 25.77 10.61
C ASN A 195 -14.93 25.66 12.11
N ASN A 196 -13.67 25.74 12.52
CA ASN A 196 -13.22 25.64 13.91
C ASN A 196 -13.61 24.29 14.54
N ASN A 197 -13.36 23.19 13.82
CA ASN A 197 -13.73 21.86 14.27
C ASN A 197 -12.65 20.82 13.98
N SER A 198 -11.89 20.47 15.02
CA SER A 198 -10.81 19.48 14.99
C SER A 198 -11.25 18.08 14.57
N THR A 199 -12.53 17.73 14.78
CA THR A 199 -13.07 16.46 14.28
C THR A 199 -13.20 16.47 12.76
N LEU A 200 -13.57 17.60 12.16
CA LEU A 200 -13.68 17.72 10.70
C LEU A 200 -12.31 17.76 10.02
N VAL A 201 -11.34 18.44 10.65
CA VAL A 201 -9.92 18.40 10.27
C VAL A 201 -9.41 16.96 10.28
N SER A 202 -9.59 16.25 11.39
CA SER A 202 -9.13 14.86 11.53
C SER A 202 -9.85 13.91 10.57
N ASP A 203 -11.15 14.10 10.31
CA ASP A 203 -11.89 13.32 9.31
C ASP A 203 -11.30 13.51 7.90
N TYR A 204 -10.88 14.73 7.56
CA TYR A 204 -10.22 15.03 6.29
C TYR A 204 -8.88 14.33 6.20
N ILE A 205 -7.98 14.59 7.16
CA ILE A 205 -6.62 14.04 7.19
C ILE A 205 -6.65 12.51 7.12
N THR A 206 -7.47 11.87 7.95
CA THR A 206 -7.56 10.41 7.96
C THR A 206 -8.17 9.83 6.68
N SER A 207 -9.03 10.58 5.98
CA SER A 207 -9.53 10.16 4.66
C SER A 207 -8.41 10.22 3.61
N VAL A 208 -7.71 11.36 3.53
CA VAL A 208 -6.58 11.53 2.59
C VAL A 208 -5.52 10.46 2.83
N PHE A 209 -5.16 10.24 4.09
CA PHE A 209 -4.15 9.27 4.47
C PHE A 209 -4.58 7.82 4.20
N ASN A 210 -5.86 7.50 4.02
CA ASN A 210 -6.28 6.16 3.60
C ASN A 210 -5.72 5.81 2.21
N GLU A 211 -5.69 6.77 1.28
CA GLU A 211 -5.07 6.57 -0.04
C GLU A 211 -3.53 6.55 0.08
N VAL A 212 -2.95 7.43 0.89
CA VAL A 212 -1.49 7.45 1.13
C VAL A 212 -1.02 6.10 1.72
N ASN A 213 -1.76 5.57 2.70
CA ASN A 213 -1.52 4.24 3.27
C ASN A 213 -1.55 3.15 2.20
N GLN A 214 -2.46 3.24 1.23
CA GLN A 214 -2.56 2.29 0.14
C GLN A 214 -1.35 2.37 -0.81
N ILE A 215 -0.96 3.58 -1.21
CA ILE A 215 0.22 3.84 -2.05
C ILE A 215 1.48 3.21 -1.41
N TYR A 216 1.71 3.43 -0.12
CA TYR A 216 2.86 2.85 0.58
C TYR A 216 2.73 1.34 0.84
N SER A 217 1.51 0.85 1.07
CA SER A 217 1.26 -0.60 1.19
C SER A 217 1.60 -1.33 -0.11
N ALA A 218 1.39 -0.70 -1.27
CA ALA A 218 1.77 -1.26 -2.58
C ALA A 218 3.29 -1.40 -2.75
N GLU A 219 4.08 -0.66 -1.95
CA GLU A 219 5.55 -0.76 -1.89
C GLU A 219 6.03 -1.71 -0.77
N ASN A 220 5.11 -2.42 -0.10
CA ASN A 220 5.36 -3.22 1.11
C ASN A 220 5.93 -2.42 2.30
N ILE A 221 5.56 -1.14 2.39
CA ILE A 221 5.94 -0.25 3.50
C ILE A 221 4.65 0.13 4.24
N PRO A 222 4.21 -0.63 5.25
CA PRO A 222 2.99 -0.30 5.96
C PRO A 222 3.19 0.95 6.81
N ILE A 223 2.30 1.93 6.68
CA ILE A 223 2.34 3.19 7.45
C ILE A 223 1.02 3.41 8.19
N LEU A 224 1.07 3.95 9.40
CA LEU A 224 -0.11 4.25 10.22
C LEU A 224 -0.01 5.63 10.83
N ILE A 225 -1.14 6.31 11.00
CA ILE A 225 -1.16 7.56 11.78
C ILE A 225 -1.08 7.20 13.27
N SER A 226 -0.05 7.68 13.94
CA SER A 226 0.13 7.53 15.39
C SER A 226 -0.60 8.61 16.18
N GLN A 227 -0.65 9.84 15.67
CA GLN A 227 -1.29 10.96 16.37
C GLN A 227 -1.65 12.06 15.38
N ILE A 228 -2.81 12.69 15.60
CA ILE A 228 -3.16 13.96 14.97
C ILE A 228 -3.22 15.03 16.05
N VAL A 229 -2.49 16.12 15.85
CA VAL A 229 -2.58 17.34 16.66
C VAL A 229 -3.17 18.46 15.80
N VAL A 230 -4.18 19.16 16.31
CA VAL A 230 -4.80 20.29 15.63
C VAL A 230 -4.62 21.56 16.45
N TRP A 231 -4.03 22.59 15.86
CA TRP A 231 -3.95 23.89 16.50
C TRP A 231 -5.32 24.58 16.53
N VAL A 232 -5.80 24.89 17.74
CA VAL A 232 -7.09 25.60 17.96
C VAL A 232 -6.90 27.07 18.36
N SER A 233 -5.65 27.53 18.28
CA SER A 233 -5.23 28.92 18.37
C SER A 233 -4.05 29.12 17.44
N ASP A 234 -3.79 30.37 17.03
CA ASP A 234 -2.57 30.82 16.34
C ASP A 234 -1.34 29.97 16.72
N ASP A 235 -0.85 29.22 15.75
CA ASP A 235 0.31 28.34 15.91
C ASP A 235 1.62 29.15 15.73
N PRO A 236 2.79 28.58 16.10
CA PRO A 236 4.04 29.32 16.10
C PRO A 236 4.80 29.22 14.76
N TYR A 237 4.25 28.58 13.73
CA TYR A 237 4.94 28.32 12.48
C TYR A 237 4.79 29.52 11.53
N GLN A 238 5.72 29.68 10.57
CA GLN A 238 5.53 30.64 9.49
C GLN A 238 4.53 30.12 8.46
N ASP A 239 3.63 30.99 7.99
CA ASP A 239 2.68 30.71 6.90
C ASP A 239 3.34 30.64 5.50
N ASN A 240 4.39 29.83 5.36
CA ASN A 240 5.09 29.52 4.11
C ASN A 240 6.03 28.33 4.31
N SER A 241 6.77 27.96 3.26
CA SER A 241 7.82 26.93 3.28
C SER A 241 8.80 26.98 4.46
N SER A 242 9.04 28.14 5.06
CA SER A 242 9.90 28.25 6.25
C SER A 242 9.29 27.60 7.51
N GLY A 243 7.99 27.29 7.52
CA GLY A 243 7.28 26.63 8.62
C GLY A 243 7.91 25.30 9.00
N ILE A 244 8.53 24.58 8.06
CA ILE A 244 9.25 23.34 8.33
C ILE A 244 10.39 23.51 9.36
N TYR A 245 11.09 24.66 9.36
CA TYR A 245 12.20 24.90 10.30
C TYR A 245 11.70 25.15 11.72
N ASP A 246 10.60 25.89 11.86
CA ASP A 246 9.95 26.13 13.14
C ASP A 246 9.37 24.83 13.69
N PHE A 247 8.70 24.04 12.84
CA PHE A 247 8.17 22.72 13.16
C PHE A 247 9.25 21.76 13.61
N ALA A 248 10.30 21.56 12.81
CA ALA A 248 11.43 20.69 13.14
C ALA A 248 12.10 21.11 14.46
N THR A 249 12.34 22.42 14.64
CA THR A 249 12.90 22.95 15.89
C THR A 249 12.02 22.63 17.10
N GLU A 250 10.70 22.78 16.97
CA GLU A 250 9.77 22.44 18.05
C GLU A 250 9.77 20.94 18.33
N LYS A 251 9.68 20.09 17.30
CA LYS A 251 9.62 18.63 17.45
C LYS A 251 10.92 18.06 18.01
N ILE A 252 12.09 18.59 17.64
CA ILE A 252 13.37 18.22 18.27
C ILE A 252 13.35 18.55 19.77
N ALA A 253 12.81 19.71 20.14
CA ALA A 253 12.81 20.16 21.54
C ALA A 253 11.80 19.42 22.42
N THR A 254 10.66 19.01 21.84
CA THR A 254 9.50 18.48 22.58
C THR A 254 9.30 16.97 22.41
N GLY A 255 9.84 16.39 21.35
CA GLY A 255 9.50 15.06 20.85
C GLY A 255 8.14 15.02 20.16
N PHE A 256 7.84 13.88 19.55
CA PHE A 256 6.53 13.56 18.97
C PHE A 256 6.24 12.07 19.18
N VAL A 257 5.00 11.65 18.94
CA VAL A 257 4.59 10.23 19.06
C VAL A 257 4.59 9.63 17.67
N GLY A 258 5.63 8.88 17.31
CA GLY A 258 5.78 8.21 16.03
C GLY A 258 7.24 8.14 15.60
N ASP A 259 7.46 7.75 14.36
CA ASP A 259 8.75 7.62 13.70
C ASP A 259 9.05 8.84 12.80
N VAL A 260 8.03 9.33 12.09
CA VAL A 260 8.09 10.51 11.21
C VAL A 260 7.03 11.53 11.60
N ALA A 261 7.33 12.82 11.43
CA ALA A 261 6.45 13.91 11.76
C ALA A 261 6.20 14.83 10.55
N GLN A 262 4.95 15.12 10.23
CA GLN A 262 4.57 15.94 9.08
C GLN A 262 3.66 17.10 9.54
N LEU A 263 4.02 18.32 9.17
CA LEU A 263 3.19 19.51 9.33
C LEU A 263 2.26 19.64 8.13
N ILE A 264 0.96 19.72 8.39
CA ILE A 264 -0.10 19.84 7.41
C ILE A 264 -0.70 21.24 7.51
N THR A 265 -0.63 22.01 6.43
CA THR A 265 -1.13 23.39 6.39
C THR A 265 -1.88 23.70 5.08
N ASN A 266 -2.48 24.87 4.98
CA ASN A 266 -3.05 25.44 3.75
C ASN A 266 -2.66 26.91 3.60
N ASP A 267 -1.37 27.20 3.80
CA ASP A 267 -0.82 28.54 3.84
C ASP A 267 -1.09 29.28 2.53
N SER A 268 -1.29 30.60 2.64
CA SER A 268 -1.45 31.43 1.45
C SER A 268 -0.10 31.59 0.72
N GLY A 269 0.16 30.75 -0.28
CA GLY A 269 1.39 30.73 -1.05
C GLY A 269 1.26 29.85 -2.29
N GLN A 270 2.28 29.85 -3.16
CA GLN A 270 2.37 28.88 -4.27
C GLN A 270 3.34 27.76 -3.85
N ASN A 271 3.19 27.26 -2.62
CA ASN A 271 4.11 26.25 -2.10
C ASN A 271 3.52 24.86 -2.36
N GLY A 272 4.39 23.88 -2.51
CA GLY A 272 4.04 22.47 -2.56
C GLY A 272 4.22 21.84 -1.18
N GLY A 273 5.22 20.98 -1.06
CA GLY A 273 5.74 20.57 0.23
C GLY A 273 7.24 20.79 0.31
N ILE A 274 7.77 20.51 1.50
CA ILE A 274 9.20 20.43 1.75
C ILE A 274 9.45 19.27 2.69
N ALA A 275 10.49 18.50 2.42
CA ALA A 275 10.92 17.42 3.29
C ALA A 275 12.43 17.41 3.45
N TYR A 276 12.89 16.97 4.62
CA TYR A 276 14.27 16.55 4.77
C TYR A 276 14.43 15.16 4.17
N VAL A 277 15.40 15.00 3.27
CA VAL A 277 15.57 13.75 2.52
C VAL A 277 16.33 12.72 3.35
N ASP A 278 15.92 11.45 3.24
CA ASP A 278 16.57 10.29 3.87
C ASP A 278 16.64 10.43 5.39
N GLN A 279 15.49 10.71 6.01
CA GLN A 279 15.41 10.99 7.45
C GLN A 279 14.58 10.01 8.26
N LEU A 280 13.97 9.00 7.64
CA LEU A 280 13.11 8.02 8.28
C LEU A 280 13.63 7.56 9.66
N CYS A 281 14.94 7.36 9.80
CA CYS A 281 15.57 7.00 11.08
C CYS A 281 16.81 7.82 11.43
N ASN A 282 16.86 9.04 10.90
CA ASN A 282 17.88 10.02 11.22
C ASN A 282 17.31 11.13 12.12
N ALA A 283 18.04 12.23 12.24
CA ALA A 283 17.79 13.23 13.27
C ALA A 283 16.61 14.17 12.91
N LEU A 284 16.27 14.28 11.63
CA LEU A 284 15.30 15.26 11.12
C LEU A 284 14.15 14.59 10.35
N PRO A 285 13.39 13.62 10.93
CA PRO A 285 12.32 12.90 10.23
C PRO A 285 11.07 13.79 10.03
N PHE A 286 11.24 14.91 9.34
CA PHE A 286 10.28 16.00 9.26
C PHE A 286 9.95 16.38 7.83
N SER A 287 8.67 16.65 7.61
CA SER A 287 8.19 17.23 6.37
C SER A 287 7.06 18.22 6.61
N TYR A 288 6.78 19.03 5.60
CA TYR A 288 5.79 20.08 5.54
C TYR A 288 4.98 19.91 4.25
N CYS A 289 3.66 19.96 4.34
CA CYS A 289 2.75 19.81 3.21
C CYS A 289 1.78 20.99 3.16
N ASP A 290 1.87 21.79 2.10
CA ASP A 290 0.88 22.81 1.77
C ASP A 290 -0.23 22.16 0.93
N ILE A 291 -1.34 21.86 1.60
CA ILE A 291 -2.49 21.18 1.01
C ILE A 291 -3.65 22.14 0.80
N VAL A 292 -4.58 21.79 -0.09
CA VAL A 292 -5.71 22.67 -0.41
C VAL A 292 -6.86 22.48 0.59
N ASN A 293 -6.90 21.35 1.30
CA ASN A 293 -7.83 21.09 2.39
C ASN A 293 -9.31 21.09 1.97
N SER A 294 -9.57 20.57 0.76
CA SER A 294 -10.87 20.73 0.13
C SER A 294 -11.34 19.50 -0.64
N TYR A 295 -12.66 19.33 -0.66
CA TYR A 295 -13.39 18.48 -1.61
C TYR A 295 -14.17 19.35 -2.61
N GLU A 296 -13.83 20.64 -2.73
CA GLU A 296 -14.51 21.57 -3.64
C GLU A 296 -14.45 21.05 -5.09
N ILE A 297 -15.14 21.75 -5.98
CA ILE A 297 -15.47 21.47 -7.39
C ILE A 297 -14.28 21.06 -8.30
N TYR A 298 -13.05 21.02 -7.78
CA TYR A 298 -11.83 20.61 -8.44
C TYR A 298 -11.19 19.45 -7.68
N PRO A 299 -10.42 18.56 -8.31
CA PRO A 299 -9.91 17.36 -7.67
C PRO A 299 -8.70 17.66 -6.76
N THR A 300 -8.90 18.55 -5.79
CA THR A 300 -7.93 18.94 -4.77
C THR A 300 -7.64 17.82 -3.77
N TYR A 301 -8.56 16.88 -3.63
CA TYR A 301 -8.35 15.72 -2.76
C TYR A 301 -7.21 14.81 -3.25
N SER A 302 -7.11 14.57 -4.55
CA SER A 302 -5.98 13.80 -5.10
C SER A 302 -4.68 14.59 -5.05
N TRP A 303 -4.73 15.92 -5.15
CA TRP A 303 -3.57 16.76 -4.84
C TRP A 303 -3.06 16.54 -3.42
N ASP A 304 -3.95 16.64 -2.42
CA ASP A 304 -3.59 16.50 -1.02
C ASP A 304 -3.00 15.10 -0.71
N VAL A 305 -3.51 14.05 -1.38
CA VAL A 305 -2.90 12.71 -1.34
C VAL A 305 -1.48 12.72 -1.92
N GLN A 306 -1.32 13.30 -3.12
CA GLN A 306 -0.04 13.32 -3.82
C GLN A 306 1.04 14.02 -2.99
N VAL A 307 0.76 15.22 -2.48
CA VAL A 307 1.75 15.99 -1.70
C VAL A 307 2.14 15.25 -0.42
N ILE A 308 1.17 14.73 0.34
CA ILE A 308 1.48 13.99 1.57
C ILE A 308 2.34 12.75 1.26
N ALA A 309 2.00 11.99 0.22
CA ALA A 309 2.76 10.82 -0.18
C ALA A 309 4.18 11.18 -0.67
N HIS A 310 4.30 12.26 -1.46
CA HIS A 310 5.55 12.78 -2.02
C HIS A 310 6.54 13.21 -0.95
N GLU A 311 6.09 14.01 0.02
CA GLU A 311 6.95 14.50 1.09
C GLU A 311 7.36 13.41 2.09
N LEU A 312 6.51 12.41 2.30
CA LEU A 312 6.93 11.19 2.98
C LEU A 312 7.98 10.44 2.16
N GLY A 313 7.88 10.45 0.82
CA GLY A 313 8.80 9.75 -0.07
C GLY A 313 10.22 10.30 0.02
N HIS A 314 10.33 11.63 0.07
CA HIS A 314 11.57 12.32 0.40
C HIS A 314 12.09 11.96 1.79
N THR A 315 11.22 11.99 2.80
CA THR A 315 11.59 11.60 4.18
C THR A 315 12.12 10.16 4.22
N PHE A 316 11.61 9.29 3.35
CA PHE A 316 12.02 7.89 3.21
C PHE A 316 13.19 7.72 2.22
N GLY A 317 13.76 8.82 1.72
CA GLY A 317 15.02 8.87 0.99
C GLY A 317 14.91 9.02 -0.52
N SER A 318 13.71 8.98 -1.10
CA SER A 318 13.57 9.21 -2.53
C SER A 318 13.90 10.66 -2.92
N GLN A 319 14.42 10.83 -4.14
CA GLN A 319 14.58 12.13 -4.78
C GLN A 319 13.49 12.33 -5.84
N HIS A 320 13.48 13.47 -6.51
CA HIS A 320 12.55 13.69 -7.62
C HIS A 320 12.95 12.88 -8.83
N THR A 321 11.98 12.42 -9.63
CA THR A 321 12.23 11.66 -10.86
C THR A 321 13.04 12.43 -11.92
N HIS A 322 13.07 13.75 -11.83
CA HIS A 322 13.76 14.66 -12.74
C HIS A 322 15.14 15.12 -12.26
N ASP A 323 15.61 14.57 -11.13
CA ASP A 323 16.96 14.78 -10.63
C ASP A 323 17.95 13.85 -11.35
N CYS A 324 19.17 14.33 -11.62
CA CYS A 324 20.23 13.53 -12.27
C CYS A 324 20.94 12.59 -11.27
N VAL A 325 20.19 11.69 -10.66
CA VAL A 325 20.63 10.78 -9.59
C VAL A 325 20.24 9.33 -9.83
N TRP A 326 19.53 9.09 -10.93
CA TRP A 326 18.95 7.82 -11.31
C TRP A 326 19.84 7.10 -12.32
N GLY A 327 19.46 5.86 -12.64
CA GLY A 327 20.14 4.98 -13.56
C GLY A 327 21.44 4.39 -13.00
N PRO A 328 22.08 3.48 -13.75
CA PRO A 328 23.20 2.66 -13.24
C PRO A 328 24.44 3.44 -12.79
N ASN A 329 24.61 4.69 -13.25
CA ASN A 329 25.74 5.54 -12.88
C ASN A 329 25.35 6.72 -11.98
N GLY A 330 24.06 6.87 -11.63
CA GLY A 330 23.55 7.99 -10.84
C GLY A 330 23.71 9.34 -11.55
N ASP A 331 23.51 9.37 -12.87
CA ASP A 331 23.62 10.57 -13.70
C ASP A 331 22.52 10.67 -14.76
N GLU A 332 21.41 9.97 -14.54
CA GLU A 332 20.22 9.94 -15.40
C GLU A 332 19.00 10.50 -14.65
N GLN A 333 17.96 10.79 -15.41
CA GLN A 333 16.63 11.21 -14.96
C GLN A 333 15.59 10.20 -15.47
N ILE A 334 14.52 9.99 -14.72
CA ILE A 334 13.43 9.07 -15.07
C ILE A 334 12.39 9.77 -15.95
N ASP A 335 12.07 11.04 -15.64
CA ASP A 335 11.20 11.90 -16.45
C ASP A 335 11.67 13.36 -16.44
N ASP A 336 11.08 14.17 -17.32
CA ASP A 336 11.41 15.58 -17.52
C ASP A 336 10.27 16.54 -17.15
N CYS A 337 9.21 16.07 -16.51
CA CYS A 337 8.04 16.90 -16.21
C CYS A 337 8.43 18.12 -15.35
N GLY A 338 9.30 17.90 -14.35
CA GLY A 338 9.85 18.96 -13.51
C GLY A 338 10.78 19.90 -14.29
N ASN A 339 11.67 19.37 -15.12
CA ASN A 339 12.60 20.20 -15.90
C ASN A 339 11.88 21.07 -16.94
N VAL A 340 10.82 20.56 -17.56
CA VAL A 340 9.99 21.31 -18.51
C VAL A 340 9.25 22.43 -17.80
N SER A 341 8.62 22.16 -16.66
CA SER A 341 7.89 23.17 -15.87
C SER A 341 8.82 24.28 -15.35
N ASN A 342 10.00 23.91 -14.86
CA ASN A 342 11.01 24.84 -14.36
C ASN A 342 11.75 25.59 -15.50
N GLY A 343 11.54 25.20 -16.76
CA GLY A 343 12.21 25.78 -17.92
C GLY A 343 13.71 25.47 -18.03
N GLY A 344 14.15 24.40 -17.36
CA GLY A 344 15.56 23.99 -17.26
C GLY A 344 15.74 22.79 -16.34
N GLY A 345 16.88 22.13 -16.47
CA GLY A 345 17.26 20.95 -15.70
C GLY A 345 18.77 20.83 -15.57
N ASP A 346 19.21 19.81 -14.86
CA ASP A 346 20.62 19.53 -14.61
C ASP A 346 21.31 18.88 -15.83
N ALA A 347 22.52 18.34 -15.65
CA ALA A 347 23.39 17.91 -16.74
C ALA A 347 22.81 16.77 -17.61
N CYS A 348 21.86 16.00 -17.08
CA CYS A 348 21.20 14.89 -17.76
C CYS A 348 19.97 15.32 -18.59
N TYR A 349 19.48 16.55 -18.44
CA TYR A 349 18.34 17.06 -19.18
C TYR A 349 18.69 17.50 -20.61
N ASP A 350 18.00 16.94 -21.62
CA ASP A 350 18.02 17.44 -22.99
C ASP A 350 16.71 18.18 -23.35
N PRO A 351 16.70 19.52 -23.37
CA PRO A 351 15.51 20.30 -23.73
C PRO A 351 15.04 20.08 -25.19
N SER A 352 15.84 19.44 -26.03
CA SER A 352 15.45 19.07 -27.40
C SER A 352 14.67 17.77 -27.46
N ASN A 353 14.72 16.94 -26.42
CA ASN A 353 14.12 15.63 -26.35
C ASN A 353 13.67 15.27 -24.92
N PRO A 354 12.67 15.99 -24.36
CA PRO A 354 12.17 15.72 -23.01
C PRO A 354 11.43 14.37 -22.94
N ILE A 355 11.60 13.69 -21.81
CA ILE A 355 10.97 12.43 -21.41
C ILE A 355 9.68 12.77 -20.66
N ILE A 356 8.54 12.73 -21.34
CA ILE A 356 7.21 12.88 -20.71
C ILE A 356 6.50 11.52 -20.73
N PRO A 357 6.21 10.92 -19.57
CA PRO A 357 5.62 9.57 -19.50
C PRO A 357 4.17 9.63 -19.99
N PRO A 358 3.80 8.90 -21.07
CA PRO A 358 2.48 9.03 -21.70
C PRO A 358 1.32 8.50 -20.86
N ASN A 359 1.60 7.75 -19.80
CA ASN A 359 0.62 7.13 -18.89
C ASN A 359 0.64 7.78 -17.49
N GLY A 360 1.03 9.05 -17.41
CA GLY A 360 1.15 9.79 -16.15
C GLY A 360 2.50 9.60 -15.46
N GLY A 361 2.86 10.55 -14.60
CA GLY A 361 4.03 10.45 -13.73
C GLY A 361 3.79 9.56 -12.50
N THR A 362 4.88 9.24 -11.78
CA THR A 362 4.86 8.58 -10.46
C THR A 362 4.64 9.59 -9.34
N ILE A 363 4.48 9.13 -8.09
CA ILE A 363 4.32 10.01 -6.92
C ILE A 363 5.45 11.03 -6.79
N MET A 364 6.70 10.68 -7.15
CA MET A 364 7.86 11.57 -7.09
C MET A 364 8.02 12.50 -8.30
N SER A 365 7.04 12.50 -9.21
CA SER A 365 7.06 13.27 -10.45
C SER A 365 6.28 14.58 -10.36
N TYR A 366 6.67 15.53 -11.22
CA TYR A 366 6.00 16.82 -11.37
C TYR A 366 5.02 16.83 -12.56
N CYS A 367 4.67 15.66 -13.11
CA CYS A 367 3.77 15.58 -14.28
C CYS A 367 2.35 16.09 -14.06
N HIS A 368 1.93 16.40 -12.83
CA HIS A 368 0.71 17.17 -12.58
C HIS A 368 0.75 18.60 -13.18
N THR A 369 1.95 19.13 -13.45
CA THR A 369 2.15 20.41 -14.18
C THR A 369 2.05 20.27 -15.70
N ASP A 370 1.94 19.04 -16.20
CA ASP A 370 1.74 18.70 -17.60
C ASP A 370 0.32 18.10 -17.80
N PRO A 371 -0.29 18.21 -18.99
CA PRO A 371 -1.58 17.57 -19.27
C PRO A 371 -1.64 16.05 -19.01
N VAL A 372 -0.50 15.38 -18.91
CA VAL A 372 -0.45 13.93 -18.65
C VAL A 372 -0.76 13.56 -17.19
N GLY A 373 -0.57 14.46 -16.24
CA GLY A 373 -0.94 14.24 -14.83
C GLY A 373 -0.07 13.23 -14.08
N ILE A 374 -0.51 12.88 -12.87
CA ILE A 374 0.05 11.81 -12.04
C ILE A 374 -0.93 10.64 -12.02
N ASP A 375 -0.42 9.42 -12.11
CA ASP A 375 -1.20 8.20 -11.98
C ASP A 375 -0.76 7.46 -10.70
N PHE A 376 -1.68 7.31 -9.73
CA PHE A 376 -1.38 6.67 -8.45
C PHE A 376 -1.08 5.19 -8.57
N LEU A 377 -1.54 4.52 -9.63
CA LEU A 377 -1.20 3.12 -9.88
C LEU A 377 0.25 2.94 -10.33
N ASN A 378 0.92 4.00 -10.80
CA ASN A 378 2.36 3.98 -11.01
C ASN A 378 3.15 3.99 -9.69
N GLY A 379 2.52 4.30 -8.55
CA GLY A 379 3.17 4.35 -7.24
C GLY A 379 4.41 5.24 -7.25
N PHE A 380 5.50 4.79 -6.62
CA PHE A 380 6.79 5.50 -6.70
C PHE A 380 7.56 5.18 -7.99
N GLY A 381 7.15 4.17 -8.74
CA GLY A 381 7.94 3.60 -9.84
C GLY A 381 9.08 2.73 -9.32
N MET A 382 9.89 2.20 -10.24
CA MET A 382 10.96 1.25 -9.92
C MET A 382 12.04 1.90 -9.04
N GLU A 383 12.90 2.76 -9.60
CA GLU A 383 14.05 3.27 -8.84
C GLU A 383 13.68 4.09 -7.58
N PRO A 384 12.67 4.99 -7.59
CA PRO A 384 12.25 5.70 -6.39
C PRO A 384 11.62 4.76 -5.35
N GLY A 385 10.83 3.77 -5.81
CA GLY A 385 10.22 2.75 -4.96
C GLY A 385 11.26 1.81 -4.33
N ASP A 386 12.24 1.37 -5.10
CA ASP A 386 13.37 0.56 -4.64
C ASP A 386 14.15 1.29 -3.57
N LEU A 387 14.41 2.58 -3.77
CA LEU A 387 15.14 3.40 -2.81
C LEU A 387 14.38 3.56 -1.49
N ILE A 388 13.07 3.83 -1.50
CA ILE A 388 12.32 3.92 -0.23
C ILE A 388 12.18 2.57 0.46
N ARG A 389 12.07 1.47 -0.29
CA ARG A 389 12.12 0.10 0.27
C ARG A 389 13.45 -0.14 0.94
N GLN A 390 14.55 0.19 0.28
CA GLN A 390 15.90 0.08 0.82
C GLN A 390 16.03 0.84 2.14
N LYS A 391 15.70 2.14 2.16
CA LYS A 391 15.80 2.96 3.38
C LYS A 391 14.90 2.48 4.50
N HIS A 392 13.70 2.00 4.17
CA HIS A 392 12.82 1.36 5.14
C HIS A 392 13.47 0.11 5.71
N LEU A 393 14.10 -0.73 4.88
CA LEU A 393 14.76 -1.94 5.34
C LEU A 393 15.93 -1.61 6.27
N ASP A 394 16.85 -0.73 5.84
CA ASP A 394 17.99 -0.25 6.64
C ASP A 394 17.56 0.16 8.03
N CYS A 395 16.47 0.92 8.10
CA CYS A 395 15.96 1.35 9.39
C CYS A 395 15.23 0.26 10.17
N PHE A 396 14.12 -0.26 9.64
CA PHE A 396 13.13 -1.02 10.41
C PHE A 396 13.31 -2.53 10.28
N CYS A 397 14.01 -2.98 9.26
CA CYS A 397 14.12 -4.38 8.88
C CYS A 397 15.58 -4.81 8.91
N ASP A 398 16.06 -5.29 10.06
CA ASP A 398 17.27 -6.12 10.03
C ASP A 398 16.84 -7.58 9.86
N ASN A 399 16.51 -8.02 8.64
CA ASN A 399 16.33 -9.45 8.35
C ASN A 399 17.66 -10.18 8.16
N ALA A 400 18.76 -9.65 8.72
CA ALA A 400 20.07 -10.23 8.49
C ALA A 400 20.26 -11.63 9.07
N THR A 401 19.28 -12.16 9.82
CA THR A 401 19.33 -13.49 10.42
C THR A 401 18.03 -14.26 10.21
N CYS A 402 18.08 -15.60 10.25
CA CYS A 402 16.87 -16.42 10.19
C CYS A 402 15.85 -16.15 11.32
N ASN A 403 16.24 -15.49 12.43
CA ASN A 403 15.30 -15.13 13.50
C ASN A 403 14.49 -13.88 13.18
N SER A 404 15.00 -13.05 12.28
CA SER A 404 14.39 -11.81 11.82
C SER A 404 13.93 -11.90 10.37
N ALA A 405 13.83 -13.12 9.83
CA ALA A 405 13.41 -13.37 8.45
C ALA A 405 12.03 -12.77 8.15
N ILE A 406 11.88 -12.14 6.98
CA ILE A 406 10.63 -11.56 6.50
C ILE A 406 9.66 -12.66 6.08
N GLU A 407 8.43 -12.64 6.58
CA GLU A 407 7.40 -13.62 6.22
C GLU A 407 6.80 -13.31 4.85
N LEU A 408 6.89 -14.27 3.94
CA LEU A 408 6.31 -14.22 2.60
C LEU A 408 4.92 -14.86 2.65
N ILE A 409 3.92 -14.20 2.07
CA ILE A 409 2.54 -14.69 2.08
C ILE A 409 1.94 -14.90 0.68
N VAL A 410 2.52 -14.30 -0.35
CA VAL A 410 2.05 -14.37 -1.75
C VAL A 410 3.22 -14.45 -2.73
N SER A 411 2.97 -14.89 -3.97
CA SER A 411 3.91 -14.68 -5.07
C SER A 411 4.10 -13.18 -5.32
N GLY A 412 5.26 -12.77 -5.79
CA GLY A 412 5.55 -11.35 -6.07
C GLY A 412 7.03 -11.07 -6.26
N THR A 413 7.34 -9.80 -6.44
CA THR A 413 8.71 -9.28 -6.40
C THR A 413 9.03 -8.82 -4.99
N TYR A 414 10.20 -9.21 -4.52
CA TYR A 414 10.75 -8.92 -3.21
C TYR A 414 12.15 -8.35 -3.38
N TYR A 415 12.63 -7.67 -2.36
CA TYR A 415 13.89 -6.95 -2.40
C TYR A 415 14.89 -7.56 -1.42
N ALA A 416 16.17 -7.61 -1.78
CA ALA A 416 17.25 -8.04 -0.88
C ALA A 416 18.46 -7.11 -0.98
N GLU A 417 19.06 -6.80 0.16
CA GLU A 417 20.32 -6.07 0.30
C GLU A 417 21.20 -6.73 1.37
N PRO A 418 21.99 -7.74 1.00
CA PRO A 418 22.82 -8.44 1.96
C PRO A 418 24.08 -7.61 2.28
N GLU A 419 23.99 -6.32 2.60
CA GLU A 419 25.16 -5.49 2.94
C GLU A 419 25.43 -5.38 4.44
N ASP A 420 24.44 -5.69 5.27
CA ASP A 420 24.45 -5.43 6.70
C ASP A 420 24.20 -6.67 7.60
N GLY A 421 24.42 -6.50 8.90
CA GLY A 421 24.25 -7.56 9.90
C GLY A 421 25.45 -8.51 10.01
N ASN A 422 25.23 -9.78 10.35
CA ASN A 422 26.28 -10.82 10.48
C ASN A 422 25.67 -12.25 10.42
N GLY A 423 24.54 -12.43 9.72
CA GLY A 423 23.77 -13.67 9.82
C GLY A 423 23.76 -14.53 8.58
N ALA A 424 24.73 -14.36 7.67
CA ALA A 424 25.01 -15.38 6.67
C ALA A 424 25.27 -16.74 7.35
N SER A 425 24.60 -17.78 6.88
CA SER A 425 24.71 -19.13 7.43
C SER A 425 26.02 -19.82 7.01
N THR A 426 26.66 -19.33 5.94
CA THR A 426 27.84 -19.93 5.34
C THR A 426 29.10 -19.11 5.60
N SER A 427 30.24 -19.79 5.86
CA SER A 427 31.48 -19.13 6.29
C SER A 427 32.19 -18.29 5.22
N ASN A 428 31.67 -18.26 3.99
CA ASN A 428 32.23 -17.49 2.87
C ASN A 428 31.34 -16.32 2.44
N ALA A 429 30.29 -16.03 3.20
CA ALA A 429 29.55 -14.77 3.23
C ALA A 429 29.57 -14.24 4.68
N THR A 430 29.34 -12.94 4.85
CA THR A 430 29.24 -12.31 6.18
C THR A 430 27.84 -11.81 6.47
N HIS A 431 27.13 -11.34 5.45
CA HIS A 431 25.81 -10.72 5.53
C HIS A 431 24.86 -11.47 4.62
N ALA A 432 23.59 -11.47 4.99
CA ALA A 432 22.55 -12.13 4.22
C ALA A 432 21.18 -11.64 4.64
N ASP A 433 20.26 -11.52 3.69
CA ASP A 433 18.86 -11.23 3.95
C ASP A 433 18.03 -12.51 3.97
N TRP A 434 17.22 -12.64 5.01
CA TRP A 434 16.43 -13.83 5.27
C TRP A 434 14.94 -13.57 5.03
N PHE A 435 14.31 -14.56 4.42
CA PHE A 435 12.87 -14.62 4.21
C PHE A 435 12.35 -15.99 4.67
N ILE A 436 11.07 -16.09 4.98
CA ILE A 436 10.44 -17.32 5.48
C ILE A 436 9.09 -17.53 4.80
N PHE A 437 8.82 -18.76 4.38
CA PHE A 437 7.58 -19.15 3.72
C PHE A 437 7.06 -20.47 4.28
N THR A 438 5.76 -20.54 4.56
CA THR A 438 5.08 -21.77 4.99
C THR A 438 3.83 -22.00 4.13
N PRO A 439 3.87 -22.90 3.13
CA PRO A 439 2.73 -23.12 2.26
C PRO A 439 1.59 -23.85 2.99
N GLN A 440 0.35 -23.50 2.66
CA GLN A 440 -0.84 -24.11 3.28
C GLN A 440 -1.19 -25.48 2.67
N SER A 441 -0.78 -25.74 1.43
CA SER A 441 -0.87 -27.03 0.72
C SER A 441 0.46 -27.34 0.02
N ASP A 442 0.62 -28.55 -0.53
CA ASP A 442 1.79 -28.86 -1.34
C ASP A 442 1.87 -27.87 -2.52
N ALA A 443 3.09 -27.49 -2.91
CA ALA A 443 3.32 -26.46 -3.92
C ALA A 443 4.67 -26.69 -4.63
N THR A 444 4.92 -25.95 -5.70
CA THR A 444 6.27 -25.67 -6.20
C THR A 444 6.60 -24.19 -5.99
N MET A 445 7.88 -23.90 -5.81
CA MET A 445 8.41 -22.56 -5.63
C MET A 445 9.48 -22.29 -6.66
N THR A 446 9.34 -21.19 -7.38
CA THR A 446 10.35 -20.63 -8.26
C THR A 446 10.88 -19.34 -7.65
N ILE A 447 12.21 -19.20 -7.62
CA ILE A 447 12.94 -18.04 -7.08
C ILE A 447 13.90 -17.57 -8.17
N ALA A 448 13.92 -16.28 -8.52
CA ALA A 448 14.87 -15.76 -9.51
C ALA A 448 15.26 -14.29 -9.31
N SER A 449 16.54 -13.95 -9.52
CA SER A 449 17.12 -12.59 -9.54
C SER A 449 17.76 -12.23 -10.90
N CYS A 450 17.29 -12.92 -11.95
CA CYS A 450 17.95 -13.06 -13.23
C CYS A 450 18.26 -11.78 -14.02
N ASP A 451 17.50 -10.70 -13.84
CA ASP A 451 17.57 -9.55 -14.75
C ASP A 451 18.07 -8.27 -14.05
N GLU A 452 18.58 -8.41 -12.83
CA GLU A 452 18.95 -7.29 -11.95
C GLU A 452 20.36 -6.72 -12.18
N GLY A 453 21.21 -7.42 -12.95
CA GLY A 453 22.61 -6.98 -13.12
C GLY A 453 23.53 -7.27 -11.93
N VAL A 454 23.05 -8.02 -10.93
CA VAL A 454 23.79 -8.32 -9.69
C VAL A 454 24.18 -9.79 -9.59
N ASP A 455 25.43 -10.04 -9.19
CA ASP A 455 25.97 -11.38 -8.90
C ASP A 455 25.42 -11.87 -7.55
N THR A 456 24.52 -12.85 -7.60
CA THR A 456 23.66 -13.22 -6.47
C THR A 456 23.69 -14.72 -6.19
N ARG A 457 23.52 -15.06 -4.92
CA ARG A 457 23.49 -16.44 -4.44
C ARG A 457 22.34 -16.63 -3.46
N VAL A 458 21.49 -17.62 -3.72
CA VAL A 458 20.34 -17.96 -2.88
C VAL A 458 20.47 -19.34 -2.27
N TRP A 459 20.15 -19.45 -0.99
CA TRP A 459 19.99 -20.71 -0.28
C TRP A 459 18.55 -20.90 0.13
N VAL A 460 18.11 -22.15 0.10
CA VAL A 460 16.84 -22.56 0.70
C VAL A 460 17.11 -23.56 1.80
N TRP A 461 16.54 -23.31 2.96
CA TRP A 461 16.65 -24.13 4.16
C TRP A 461 15.28 -24.60 4.61
N GLU A 462 15.23 -25.74 5.29
CA GLU A 462 14.04 -26.20 6.02
C GLU A 462 14.33 -26.27 7.53
N GLY A 463 13.27 -26.33 8.34
CA GLY A 463 13.37 -26.59 9.77
C GLY A 463 13.09 -25.36 10.64
N GLN A 464 13.94 -25.11 11.63
CA GLN A 464 13.77 -24.00 12.59
C GLN A 464 15.06 -23.20 12.65
N CYS A 465 14.95 -21.88 12.81
CA CYS A 465 16.13 -21.05 13.02
C CYS A 465 16.95 -21.54 14.22
N GLY A 466 18.26 -21.71 14.01
CA GLY A 466 19.20 -22.34 14.96
C GLY A 466 19.45 -23.84 14.74
N ASN A 467 18.64 -24.52 13.90
CA ASN A 467 18.90 -25.87 13.40
C ASN A 467 18.35 -26.03 11.97
N LEU A 468 18.81 -25.15 11.09
CA LEU A 468 18.47 -25.15 9.68
C LEU A 468 19.04 -26.39 8.99
N ILE A 469 18.26 -26.98 8.08
CA ILE A 469 18.65 -28.12 7.27
C ILE A 469 18.71 -27.62 5.82
N TYR A 470 19.83 -27.89 5.14
CA TYR A 470 20.02 -27.54 3.74
C TYR A 470 18.93 -28.18 2.88
N TYR A 471 18.26 -27.37 2.05
CA TYR A 471 17.24 -27.83 1.11
C TYR A 471 17.67 -27.63 -0.34
N SER A 472 18.03 -26.41 -0.73
CA SER A 472 18.49 -26.07 -2.07
C SER A 472 19.47 -24.90 -2.08
N LEU A 473 20.12 -24.68 -3.23
CA LEU A 473 21.06 -23.60 -3.51
C LEU A 473 20.97 -23.29 -5.01
N SER A 474 21.11 -22.03 -5.38
CA SER A 474 21.52 -21.59 -6.70
C SER A 474 22.65 -20.58 -6.57
N ASP A 475 23.63 -20.66 -7.48
CA ASP A 475 24.79 -19.77 -7.60
C ASP A 475 25.19 -19.75 -9.08
N ASP A 476 25.01 -18.63 -9.78
CA ASP A 476 25.28 -18.49 -11.23
C ASP A 476 24.39 -19.33 -12.18
N ASP A 477 23.19 -19.72 -11.74
CA ASP A 477 22.34 -20.71 -12.42
C ASP A 477 21.12 -20.13 -13.17
N CYS A 478 21.08 -18.81 -13.40
CA CYS A 478 19.99 -18.21 -14.17
C CYS A 478 19.97 -18.67 -15.65
N HIS A 479 18.99 -19.51 -15.99
CA HIS A 479 18.87 -20.15 -17.30
C HIS A 479 17.66 -19.67 -18.09
N SER A 480 16.62 -19.17 -17.43
CA SER A 480 15.39 -18.66 -18.07
C SER A 480 15.63 -17.41 -18.93
N SER A 481 16.52 -16.51 -18.53
CA SER A 481 16.82 -15.27 -19.27
C SER A 481 17.92 -15.41 -20.34
N GLY A 482 18.62 -16.55 -20.36
CA GLY A 482 19.63 -16.89 -21.39
C GLY A 482 20.87 -15.98 -21.42
N GLY A 483 21.05 -15.08 -20.43
CA GLY A 483 22.09 -14.04 -20.45
C GLY A 483 22.78 -13.73 -19.12
N ALA A 484 22.20 -14.09 -17.97
CA ALA A 484 22.66 -13.67 -16.65
C ALA A 484 23.23 -14.79 -15.79
N ASN A 485 24.21 -15.55 -16.30
CA ASN A 485 24.86 -16.66 -15.58
C ASN A 485 25.79 -16.20 -14.42
N TYR A 486 25.41 -15.13 -13.73
CA TYR A 486 25.96 -14.63 -12.48
C TYR A 486 24.84 -14.45 -11.43
N ALA A 487 23.58 -14.44 -11.87
CA ALA A 487 22.42 -14.35 -11.00
C ALA A 487 21.89 -15.75 -10.68
N SER A 488 21.05 -15.82 -9.66
CA SER A 488 20.51 -17.08 -9.14
C SER A 488 19.09 -17.35 -9.60
N GLU A 489 18.81 -18.63 -9.86
CA GLU A 489 17.50 -19.13 -10.23
C GLU A 489 17.29 -20.56 -9.69
N ILE A 490 16.18 -20.77 -8.99
CA ILE A 490 15.68 -22.08 -8.60
C ILE A 490 14.28 -22.21 -9.20
N ILE A 491 14.05 -23.21 -10.05
CA ILE A 491 12.76 -23.44 -10.71
C ILE A 491 12.07 -24.65 -10.09
N ASP A 492 10.76 -24.53 -9.84
CA ASP A 492 9.86 -25.60 -9.44
C ASP A 492 10.34 -26.42 -8.22
N LEU A 493 10.92 -25.74 -7.23
CA LEU A 493 11.36 -26.38 -5.99
C LEU A 493 10.15 -26.94 -5.24
N PRO A 494 10.05 -28.26 -5.01
CA PRO A 494 8.87 -28.84 -4.38
C PRO A 494 8.77 -28.40 -2.93
N LEU A 495 7.56 -28.04 -2.48
CA LEU A 495 7.26 -27.68 -1.11
C LEU A 495 6.16 -28.58 -0.55
N ILE A 496 6.27 -28.87 0.75
CA ILE A 496 5.30 -29.70 1.48
C ILE A 496 4.41 -28.79 2.33
N ALA A 497 3.10 -29.05 2.33
CA ALA A 497 2.12 -28.36 3.14
C ALA A 497 2.56 -28.27 4.61
N ASN A 498 2.48 -27.07 5.19
CA ASN A 498 2.81 -26.74 6.57
C ASN A 498 4.27 -26.99 6.98
N VAL A 499 5.19 -27.14 6.01
CA VAL A 499 6.64 -27.14 6.25
C VAL A 499 7.18 -25.73 6.03
N THR A 500 7.93 -25.21 6.99
CA THR A 500 8.53 -23.89 6.90
C THR A 500 9.87 -23.94 6.15
N TYR A 501 10.00 -23.07 5.17
CA TYR A 501 11.19 -22.88 4.36
C TYR A 501 11.76 -21.48 4.62
N TYR A 502 13.07 -21.38 4.75
CA TYR A 502 13.80 -20.12 4.81
C TYR A 502 14.55 -19.90 3.51
N ILE A 503 14.49 -18.69 2.98
CA ILE A 503 15.24 -18.26 1.80
C ILE A 503 16.30 -17.28 2.31
N GLU A 504 17.56 -17.51 1.96
CA GLU A 504 18.69 -16.69 2.37
C GLU A 504 19.41 -16.20 1.12
N TRP A 505 19.43 -14.89 0.93
CA TRP A 505 20.22 -14.21 -0.08
C TRP A 505 21.50 -13.68 0.58
N ASP A 506 22.67 -14.17 0.17
CA ASP A 506 23.93 -13.81 0.84
C ASP A 506 24.88 -12.96 0.00
N ASN A 507 25.84 -12.35 0.70
CA ASN A 507 26.70 -11.32 0.15
C ASN A 507 28.04 -11.81 -0.41
N ARG A 508 28.16 -13.11 -0.73
CA ARG A 508 29.45 -13.66 -1.12
C ARG A 508 30.07 -12.96 -2.32
N TRP A 509 29.24 -12.59 -3.29
CA TRP A 509 29.68 -12.06 -4.57
C TRP A 509 29.43 -10.57 -4.75
N SER A 510 28.33 -10.08 -4.20
CA SER A 510 27.94 -8.68 -4.23
C SER A 510 27.37 -8.25 -2.89
N ILE A 511 27.56 -6.97 -2.56
CA ILE A 511 26.82 -6.28 -1.51
C ILE A 511 25.71 -5.40 -2.10
N ASN A 512 25.70 -5.19 -3.41
CA ASN A 512 24.65 -4.40 -4.06
C ASN A 512 23.29 -5.07 -3.84
N SER A 513 22.28 -4.26 -3.61
CA SER A 513 20.90 -4.67 -3.57
C SER A 513 20.34 -5.10 -4.94
N PHE A 514 19.24 -5.84 -4.91
CA PHE A 514 18.57 -6.37 -6.08
C PHE A 514 17.13 -6.79 -5.78
N ASP A 515 16.27 -6.74 -6.80
CA ASP A 515 14.96 -7.38 -6.73
C ASP A 515 15.05 -8.89 -7.04
N TRP A 516 14.10 -9.66 -6.54
CA TRP A 516 13.99 -11.07 -6.84
C TRP A 516 12.51 -11.48 -6.84
N THR A 517 12.19 -12.43 -7.70
CA THR A 517 10.82 -12.91 -7.88
C THR A 517 10.61 -14.21 -7.11
N LEU A 518 9.43 -14.33 -6.51
CA LEU A 518 8.91 -15.55 -5.94
C LEU A 518 7.63 -15.92 -6.68
N ASP A 519 7.59 -17.12 -7.25
CA ASP A 519 6.37 -17.69 -7.81
C ASP A 519 6.03 -19.02 -7.11
N ILE A 520 4.87 -19.06 -6.46
CA ILE A 520 4.32 -20.23 -5.80
C ILE A 520 3.19 -20.82 -6.63
N SER A 521 3.40 -22.04 -7.12
CA SER A 521 2.39 -22.83 -7.83
C SER A 521 1.89 -23.96 -6.93
N TYR A 522 0.72 -23.76 -6.30
CA TYR A 522 0.13 -24.78 -5.43
C TYR A 522 -0.23 -26.05 -6.21
N ILE A 523 0.26 -27.20 -5.74
CA ILE A 523 -0.05 -28.51 -6.27
C ILE A 523 -1.41 -28.92 -5.70
N ASP A 524 -2.44 -28.82 -6.53
CA ASP A 524 -3.75 -29.33 -6.18
C ASP A 524 -3.66 -30.87 -5.98
N PRO A 525 -4.19 -31.46 -4.89
CA PRO A 525 -4.01 -32.88 -4.62
C PRO A 525 -4.50 -33.76 -5.79
N THR A 526 -3.55 -34.40 -6.47
CA THR A 526 -3.63 -35.38 -7.57
C THR A 526 -5.02 -35.66 -8.17
N CYS A 527 -5.21 -35.20 -9.41
CA CYS A 527 -6.31 -35.57 -10.32
C CYS A 527 -6.23 -37.02 -10.85
N ASP A 528 -6.11 -38.01 -9.97
CA ASP A 528 -6.02 -39.42 -10.36
C ASP A 528 -7.38 -40.14 -10.33
N GLY A 529 -8.06 -40.21 -11.48
CA GLY A 529 -9.07 -41.23 -11.79
C GLY A 529 -10.46 -41.09 -11.11
N GLU A 530 -11.17 -42.23 -11.04
CA GLU A 530 -12.49 -42.36 -10.38
C GLU A 530 -12.32 -42.48 -8.86
N TYR A 531 -13.04 -41.65 -8.10
CA TYR A 531 -12.95 -41.61 -6.64
C TYR A 531 -14.24 -42.12 -5.98
N LEU A 532 -14.10 -43.11 -5.08
CA LEU A 532 -15.19 -43.69 -4.30
C LEU A 532 -14.96 -43.42 -2.81
N MET A 533 -15.81 -42.57 -2.22
CA MET A 533 -15.87 -42.37 -0.77
C MET A 533 -16.84 -43.37 -0.15
N ALA A 534 -16.32 -44.27 0.70
CA ALA A 534 -17.11 -45.28 1.39
C ALA A 534 -17.14 -45.04 2.92
N SER A 535 -18.36 -44.83 3.44
CA SER A 535 -18.86 -45.17 4.79
C SER A 535 -17.91 -44.97 5.98
N ASN A 536 -17.44 -43.73 6.21
CA ASN A 536 -16.97 -43.26 7.52
C ASN A 536 -17.49 -41.82 7.76
N ILE A 537 -17.54 -41.38 9.03
CA ILE A 537 -17.84 -39.98 9.35
C ILE A 537 -16.66 -39.11 8.87
N VAL A 538 -16.92 -38.15 7.99
CA VAL A 538 -15.90 -37.29 7.37
C VAL A 538 -15.96 -35.87 7.95
N SER A 539 -14.78 -35.28 8.21
CA SER A 539 -14.58 -33.88 8.62
C SER A 539 -14.30 -32.98 7.41
N ASP A 540 -13.88 -31.74 7.63
CA ASP A 540 -13.58 -30.79 6.55
C ASP A 540 -12.58 -31.37 5.55
N THR A 541 -12.96 -31.45 4.28
CA THR A 541 -12.16 -32.05 3.21
C THR A 541 -12.62 -31.53 1.85
N THR A 542 -11.67 -31.28 0.97
CA THR A 542 -11.90 -31.02 -0.45
C THR A 542 -11.46 -32.24 -1.26
N LEU A 543 -12.31 -32.71 -2.18
CA LEU A 543 -12.05 -33.91 -2.99
C LEU A 543 -12.21 -33.59 -4.47
N HIS A 544 -11.18 -33.92 -5.26
CA HIS A 544 -11.14 -33.68 -6.69
C HIS A 544 -11.11 -35.02 -7.45
N ALA A 545 -11.89 -35.15 -8.52
CA ALA A 545 -11.89 -36.34 -9.40
C ALA A 545 -12.02 -35.95 -10.87
N LYS A 546 -11.22 -36.57 -11.76
CA LYS A 546 -11.18 -36.20 -13.18
C LYS A 546 -12.39 -36.69 -14.00
N ILE A 547 -13.04 -37.78 -13.58
CA ILE A 547 -14.14 -38.37 -14.38
C ILE A 547 -15.40 -38.50 -13.53
N ASN A 548 -15.46 -39.49 -12.65
CA ASN A 548 -16.63 -39.75 -11.83
C ASN A 548 -16.25 -39.65 -10.34
N LEU A 549 -17.01 -38.85 -9.59
CA LEU A 549 -16.97 -38.83 -8.12
C LEU A 549 -18.22 -39.51 -7.60
N SER A 550 -18.08 -40.54 -6.75
CA SER A 550 -19.22 -41.21 -6.11
C SER A 550 -19.04 -41.23 -4.59
N SER A 551 -20.08 -40.86 -3.84
CA SER A 551 -20.01 -40.75 -2.38
C SER A 551 -21.26 -41.27 -1.67
N ASP A 552 -21.10 -42.16 -0.69
CA ASP A 552 -22.13 -42.54 0.30
C ASP A 552 -21.83 -41.98 1.71
N ALA A 553 -20.94 -40.99 1.81
CA ALA A 553 -20.37 -40.54 3.07
C ALA A 553 -21.39 -39.87 4.02
N GLN A 554 -21.16 -40.01 5.32
CA GLN A 554 -21.88 -39.28 6.37
C GLN A 554 -21.04 -38.12 6.86
N ILE A 555 -21.47 -36.90 6.59
CA ILE A 555 -20.73 -35.69 6.95
C ILE A 555 -21.07 -35.30 8.39
N GLY A 556 -20.06 -35.11 9.23
CA GLY A 556 -20.27 -34.68 10.61
C GLY A 556 -20.93 -33.30 10.70
N ASN A 557 -21.44 -32.91 11.87
CA ASN A 557 -22.06 -31.60 12.09
C ASN A 557 -21.01 -30.47 12.05
N ASN A 558 -21.36 -29.32 11.47
CA ASN A 558 -20.51 -28.12 11.31
C ASN A 558 -19.23 -28.36 10.50
N HIS A 559 -19.29 -29.24 9.50
CA HIS A 559 -18.17 -29.48 8.59
C HIS A 559 -18.48 -28.99 7.17
N ASN A 560 -17.46 -28.49 6.49
CA ASN A 560 -17.55 -28.05 5.10
C ASN A 560 -16.83 -29.04 4.21
N ILE A 561 -17.54 -29.51 3.18
CA ILE A 561 -16.98 -30.41 2.20
C ILE A 561 -17.19 -29.82 0.81
N THR A 562 -16.12 -29.87 0.02
CA THR A 562 -16.12 -29.40 -1.36
C THR A 562 -15.79 -30.58 -2.28
N PHE A 563 -16.70 -30.88 -3.21
CA PHE A 563 -16.48 -31.86 -4.27
C PHE A 563 -16.23 -31.15 -5.59
N LYS A 564 -15.15 -31.49 -6.29
CA LYS A 564 -14.86 -31.01 -7.65
C LYS A 564 -14.75 -32.17 -8.64
N THR A 565 -15.44 -32.08 -9.78
CA THR A 565 -15.43 -33.12 -10.83
C THR A 565 -15.58 -32.52 -12.23
N GLU A 566 -14.95 -33.10 -13.26
CA GLU A 566 -15.11 -32.65 -14.66
C GLU A 566 -16.38 -33.20 -15.34
N SER A 567 -16.98 -34.27 -14.80
CA SER A 567 -18.09 -34.96 -15.47
C SER A 567 -19.28 -35.21 -14.57
N THR A 568 -19.25 -36.27 -13.76
CA THR A 568 -20.43 -36.65 -12.96
C THR A 568 -20.09 -36.79 -11.48
N LEU A 569 -21.03 -36.33 -10.65
CA LEU A 569 -21.08 -36.56 -9.22
C LEU A 569 -22.31 -37.42 -8.91
N ASP A 570 -22.09 -38.62 -8.39
CA ASP A 570 -23.13 -39.53 -7.93
C ASP A 570 -23.14 -39.60 -6.39
N LEU A 571 -24.15 -38.96 -5.78
CA LEU A 571 -24.45 -39.15 -4.37
C LEU A 571 -25.21 -40.48 -4.20
N LEU A 572 -24.51 -41.48 -3.68
CA LEU A 572 -25.02 -42.83 -3.53
C LEU A 572 -26.00 -42.92 -2.34
N PRO A 573 -26.93 -43.90 -2.34
CA PRO A 573 -27.83 -44.12 -1.22
C PRO A 573 -27.06 -44.33 0.09
N GLY A 574 -27.27 -43.45 1.07
CA GLY A 574 -26.54 -43.45 2.34
C GLY A 574 -25.83 -42.13 2.66
N PHE A 575 -25.68 -41.25 1.66
CA PHE A 575 -25.11 -39.92 1.86
C PHE A 575 -25.97 -39.07 2.82
N GLU A 576 -25.34 -38.52 3.86
CA GLU A 576 -26.01 -37.68 4.87
C GLU A 576 -25.17 -36.43 5.17
N LEU A 577 -25.84 -35.27 5.27
CA LEU A 577 -25.22 -34.02 5.73
C LEU A 577 -25.62 -33.72 7.18
N GLY A 578 -24.60 -33.56 8.03
CA GLY A 578 -24.78 -33.11 9.40
C GLY A 578 -25.39 -31.70 9.51
N LEU A 579 -25.98 -31.41 10.67
CA LEU A 579 -26.52 -30.10 10.98
C LEU A 579 -25.41 -29.04 11.01
N GLY A 580 -25.63 -27.92 10.33
CA GLY A 580 -24.68 -26.80 10.26
C GLY A 580 -23.55 -26.98 9.24
N SER A 581 -23.54 -28.09 8.51
CA SER A 581 -22.53 -28.44 7.51
C SER A 581 -22.87 -27.85 6.15
N LYS A 582 -21.85 -27.52 5.35
CA LYS A 582 -22.02 -27.08 3.96
C LYS A 582 -21.43 -28.11 3.00
N LEU A 583 -22.17 -28.39 1.94
CA LEU A 583 -21.68 -29.13 0.79
C LEU A 583 -21.58 -28.17 -0.37
N GLU A 584 -20.38 -28.01 -0.90
CA GLU A 584 -20.12 -27.29 -2.13
C GLU A 584 -19.76 -28.29 -3.22
N ILE A 585 -20.37 -28.13 -4.39
CA ILE A 585 -20.12 -29.00 -5.55
C ILE A 585 -19.78 -28.09 -6.72
N THR A 586 -18.61 -28.31 -7.30
CA THR A 586 -18.14 -27.53 -8.44
C THR A 586 -17.85 -28.48 -9.59
N VAL A 587 -18.45 -28.20 -10.75
CA VAL A 587 -18.12 -28.90 -12.00
C VAL A 587 -17.20 -27.98 -12.78
N GLN A 588 -15.91 -28.30 -12.79
CA GLN A 588 -14.88 -27.52 -13.46
C GLN A 588 -13.88 -28.48 -14.11
N ASP A 589 -13.34 -28.10 -15.26
CA ASP A 589 -12.26 -28.86 -15.91
C ASP A 589 -11.05 -28.90 -14.97
N CYS A 590 -10.40 -30.06 -14.86
CA CYS A 590 -9.08 -30.16 -14.26
C CYS A 590 -8.13 -29.48 -15.23
N GLU A 591 -7.83 -28.22 -14.98
CA GLU A 591 -6.72 -27.56 -15.64
C GLU A 591 -5.45 -28.34 -15.24
N ASN A 592 -4.92 -29.10 -16.19
CA ASN A 592 -3.52 -29.48 -16.13
C ASN A 592 -2.74 -28.16 -16.19
N PRO A 593 -1.78 -27.91 -15.29
CA PRO A 593 -0.69 -27.01 -15.63
C PRO A 593 0.05 -27.55 -16.87
#